data_AF-A0A2X2BX19-F1
#
_entry.id   AF-A0A2X2BX19-F1
#
_cell.length_a   1.000
_cell.length_b   1.000
_cell.length_c   1.000
_cell.angle_alpha   90.00
_cell.angle_beta   90.00
_cell.angle_gamma   90.00
#
_symmetry.space_group_name_H-M   'P 1'
#
loop_
_entity.id
_entity.type
_entity.pdbx_description
1 polymer ?
#
loop_
_entity_poly.entity_id
_entity_poly.type
_entity_poly.pdbx_seq_one_letter_code
_entity_poly.pdbx_strand_id
1 'polypeptide(L)'
;MTKGLIFDLDGVIVDTANYHYIAWKKLSNEIGIDFDKEFNHLLKGISRIESLELILSHGNKSDVYSADEKKSLTETKNKYYLELLNNITPKRYFTGCFRSNRTSKQ
;
A
#
# COMPACT_ATOMS: atom_id res chain seq x y z
N MET A 1 21.42 -27.58 3.93
CA MET A 1 20.13 -27.08 4.45
C MET A 1 19.97 -25.64 4.01
N THR A 2 19.20 -25.41 2.95
CA THR A 2 18.97 -24.07 2.41
C THR A 2 17.92 -23.36 3.26
N LYS A 3 18.32 -22.25 3.88
CA LYS A 3 17.47 -21.36 4.65
C LYS A 3 16.40 -20.80 3.70
N GLY A 4 15.14 -21.14 3.93
CA GLY A 4 14.02 -20.58 3.18
C GLY A 4 14.01 -19.07 3.33
N LEU A 5 14.22 -18.37 2.21
CA LEU A 5 14.14 -16.92 2.15
C LEU A 5 12.68 -16.58 1.83
N ILE A 6 11.91 -16.26 2.87
CA ILE A 6 10.54 -15.75 2.68
C ILE A 6 10.70 -14.32 2.19
N PHE A 7 10.58 -14.15 0.88
CA PHE A 7 10.45 -12.82 0.29
C PHE A 7 9.03 -12.35 0.55
N ASP A 8 8.91 -11.28 1.32
CA ASP A 8 7.69 -10.50 1.38
C ASP A 8 7.48 -9.85 0.00
N LEU A 9 6.27 -10.01 -0.55
CA LEU A 9 5.94 -9.48 -1.88
C LEU A 9 5.87 -7.93 -1.86
N ASP A 10 5.72 -7.35 -0.66
CA ASP A 10 5.70 -5.91 -0.41
C ASP A 10 7.13 -5.31 -0.52
N GLY A 11 7.49 -4.91 -1.74
CA GLY A 11 8.66 -4.06 -1.98
C GLY A 11 9.83 -4.66 -2.76
N VAL A 12 9.75 -5.91 -3.22
CA VAL A 12 10.86 -6.54 -3.99
C VAL A 12 10.74 -6.37 -5.51
N ILE A 13 9.52 -6.31 -6.06
CA ILE A 13 9.29 -6.22 -7.52
C ILE A 13 8.40 -5.01 -7.88
N VAL A 14 7.46 -4.65 -7.01
CA VAL A 14 6.57 -3.50 -7.14
C VAL A 14 6.38 -2.87 -5.76
N ASP A 15 6.51 -1.55 -5.66
CA ASP A 15 6.27 -0.82 -4.41
C ASP A 15 4.76 -0.72 -4.13
N THR A 16 4.17 -1.85 -3.71
CA THR A 16 2.76 -1.96 -3.31
C THR A 16 2.46 -1.12 -2.07
N ALA A 17 3.44 -0.93 -1.20
CA ALA A 17 3.37 -0.06 -0.03
C ALA A 17 2.99 1.40 -0.38
N ASN A 18 3.51 1.94 -1.49
CA ASN A 18 3.11 3.28 -1.96
C ASN A 18 1.63 3.35 -2.35
N TYR A 19 1.05 2.32 -2.96
CA TYR A 19 -0.38 2.32 -3.30
C TYR A 19 -1.27 2.19 -2.06
N HIS A 20 -0.82 1.45 -1.04
CA HIS A 20 -1.48 1.44 0.25
C HIS A 20 -1.47 2.82 0.91
N TYR A 21 -0.35 3.53 0.87
CA TYR A 21 -0.24 4.90 1.36
C TYR A 21 -1.20 5.85 0.63
N ILE A 22 -1.23 5.82 -0.71
CA ILE A 22 -2.09 6.70 -1.50
C ILE A 22 -3.57 6.41 -1.23
N ALA A 23 -3.96 5.13 -1.14
CA ALA A 23 -5.34 4.75 -0.84
C ALA A 23 -5.77 5.21 0.57
N TRP A 24 -4.91 5.02 1.57
CA TRP A 24 -5.16 5.51 2.93
C TRP A 24 -5.20 7.02 3.00
N LYS A 25 -4.29 7.72 2.32
CA LYS A 25 -4.25 9.18 2.26
C LYS A 25 -5.49 9.75 1.58
N LYS A 26 -5.99 9.10 0.52
CA LYS A 26 -7.25 9.51 -0.11
C LYS A 26 -8.43 9.37 0.86
N LEU A 27 -8.57 8.22 1.52
CA LEU A 27 -9.62 8.01 2.51
C LEU A 27 -9.51 9.01 3.66
N SER A 28 -8.31 9.19 4.22
CA SER A 28 -8.09 10.07 5.36
C SER A 28 -8.47 11.52 5.02
N ASN A 29 -8.11 12.01 3.84
CA ASN A 29 -8.49 13.34 3.38
C ASN A 29 -10.02 13.52 3.28
N GLU A 30 -10.75 12.51 2.82
CA GLU A 30 -12.23 12.57 2.77
C GLU A 30 -12.85 12.64 4.17
N ILE A 31 -12.28 11.93 5.13
CA ILE A 31 -12.71 12.01 6.54
C ILE A 31 -12.06 13.18 7.28
N GLY A 32 -11.37 14.09 6.61
CA GLY A 32 -10.76 15.28 7.19
C GLY A 32 -9.61 14.99 8.16
N ILE A 33 -8.83 13.94 7.89
CA ILE A 33 -7.62 13.56 8.62
C ILE A 33 -6.47 13.59 7.61
N ASP A 34 -5.49 14.47 7.81
CA ASP A 34 -4.24 14.40 7.04
C ASP A 34 -3.16 13.72 7.87
N PHE A 35 -2.33 12.92 7.21
CA PHE A 35 -1.18 12.28 7.85
C PHE A 35 0.01 12.23 6.90
N ASP A 36 1.20 12.31 7.49
CA ASP A 36 2.46 12.37 6.77
C ASP A 36 3.06 11.00 6.45
N LYS A 37 4.10 11.01 5.60
CA LYS A 37 4.85 9.80 5.27
C LYS A 37 5.48 9.16 6.52
N GLU A 38 5.90 9.96 7.49
CA GLU A 38 6.43 9.46 8.78
C GLU A 38 5.38 8.61 9.51
N PHE A 39 4.13 9.07 9.53
CA PHE A 39 3.02 8.30 10.10
C PHE A 39 2.75 7.00 9.31
N ASN A 40 2.87 7.04 7.98
CA ASN A 40 2.74 5.84 7.15
C ASN A 40 3.79 4.75 7.48
N HIS A 41 4.96 5.11 8.02
CA HIS A 41 5.93 4.11 8.48
C HIS A 41 5.41 3.30 9.68
N LEU A 42 4.59 3.91 10.55
CA LEU A 42 3.93 3.21 11.66
C LEU A 42 2.84 2.24 11.18
N LEU A 43 2.29 2.50 9.99
CA LEU A 43 1.29 1.64 9.36
C LEU A 43 1.91 0.44 8.62
N LYS A 44 3.24 0.36 8.52
CA LYS A 44 3.92 -0.78 7.88
C LYS A 44 3.93 -1.97 8.83
N GLY A 45 3.48 -3.12 8.33
CA GLY A 45 3.50 -4.39 9.07
C GLY A 45 2.35 -4.58 10.06
N ILE A 46 1.37 -3.68 10.09
CA ILE A 46 0.16 -3.82 10.91
C ILE A 46 -1.06 -4.20 10.06
N SER A 47 -2.10 -4.71 10.71
CA SER A 47 -3.33 -5.14 10.03
C SER A 47 -4.10 -3.95 9.43
N ARG A 48 -4.97 -4.23 8.44
CA ARG A 48 -5.83 -3.21 7.80
C ARG A 48 -6.75 -2.49 8.80
N ILE A 49 -7.31 -3.25 9.74
CA ILE A 49 -8.19 -2.72 10.78
C ILE A 49 -7.38 -1.86 11.76
N GLU A 50 -6.23 -2.35 12.22
CA GLU A 50 -5.33 -1.58 13.09
C GLU A 50 -4.84 -0.30 12.42
N SER A 51 -4.56 -0.34 11.11
CA SER A 51 -4.20 0.84 10.33
C SER A 51 -5.31 1.90 10.34
N LEU A 52 -6.56 1.45 10.15
CA LEU A 52 -7.72 2.34 10.22
C LEU A 52 -7.85 2.96 11.62
N GLU A 53 -7.77 2.16 12.67
CA GLU A 53 -7.85 2.63 14.05
C GLU A 53 -6.77 3.67 14.36
N LEU A 54 -5.54 3.46 13.91
CA LEU A 54 -4.46 4.41 14.10
C LEU A 54 -4.72 5.73 13.36
N ILE A 55 -5.17 5.66 12.11
CA ILE A 55 -5.52 6.87 11.33
C ILE A 55 -6.67 7.63 12.01
N LEU A 56 -7.71 6.93 12.45
CA LEU A 56 -8.83 7.53 13.17
C LEU A 56 -8.38 8.15 14.49
N SER A 57 -7.50 7.47 15.23
CA SER A 57 -6.94 7.96 16.50
C SER A 57 -6.09 9.21 16.29
N HIS A 58 -5.27 9.21 15.23
CA HIS A 58 -4.48 10.37 14.84
C HIS A 58 -5.36 11.60 14.55
N GLY A 59 -6.52 11.39 13.92
CA GLY A 59 -7.50 12.45 13.67
C GLY A 59 -8.46 12.75 14.82
N ASN A 60 -8.31 12.12 15.99
CA ASN A 60 -9.27 12.20 17.10
C ASN A 60 -10.72 11.81 16.70
N LYS A 61 -10.86 10.85 15.78
CA LYS A 61 -12.15 10.34 15.27
C LYS A 61 -12.39 8.86 15.56
N SER A 62 -11.61 8.22 16.42
CA SER A 62 -11.78 6.80 16.78
C SER A 62 -13.16 6.46 17.32
N ASP A 63 -13.74 7.36 18.10
CA ASP A 63 -15.08 7.22 18.72
C ASP A 63 -16.22 7.76 17.85
N VAL A 64 -15.90 8.38 16.71
CA VAL A 64 -16.90 8.95 15.80
C VAL A 64 -17.53 7.88 14.93
N TYR A 65 -16.78 6.83 14.60
CA TYR A 65 -17.21 5.78 13.67
C TYR A 65 -17.59 4.50 14.39
N SER A 66 -18.78 3.97 14.06
CA SER A 66 -19.20 2.65 14.52
C SER A 66 -18.43 1.53 13.80
N ALA A 67 -18.52 0.29 14.30
CA ALA A 67 -17.90 -0.88 13.67
C ALA A 67 -18.34 -1.10 12.21
N ASP A 68 -19.63 -0.87 11.92
CA ASP A 68 -20.16 -0.95 10.55
C ASP A 68 -19.60 0.15 9.63
N GLU A 69 -19.43 1.37 10.15
CA GLU A 69 -18.83 2.46 9.38
C GLU A 69 -17.36 2.21 9.12
N LYS A 70 -16.61 1.71 10.12
CA LYS A 70 -15.22 1.27 9.96
C LYS A 70 -15.06 0.20 8.88
N LYS A 71 -16.04 -0.72 8.80
CA LYS A 71 -16.09 -1.72 7.72
C LYS A 71 -16.31 -1.05 6.36
N SER A 72 -17.27 -0.13 6.25
CA SER A 72 -17.54 0.62 5.02
C SER A 72 -16.34 1.47 4.57
N LEU A 73 -15.62 2.10 5.50
CA LEU A 73 -14.37 2.84 5.25
C LEU A 73 -13.28 1.91 4.70
N THR A 74 -13.15 0.72 5.29
CA THR A 74 -12.20 -0.29 4.81
C THR A 74 -12.52 -0.77 3.40
N GLU A 75 -13.80 -0.99 3.09
CA GLU A 75 -14.27 -1.33 1.75
C GLU A 75 -14.02 -0.20 0.75
N THR A 76 -14.25 1.04 1.16
CA THR A 76 -13.98 2.24 0.35
C THR A 76 -12.48 2.37 0.03
N LYS A 77 -11.61 2.19 1.03
CA LYS A 77 -10.16 2.12 0.81
C LYS A 77 -9.78 1.01 -0.17
N ASN A 78 -10.43 -0.16 -0.06
CA ASN A 78 -10.15 -1.28 -0.96
C ASN A 78 -10.53 -0.94 -2.41
N LYS A 79 -11.65 -0.24 -2.64
CA LYS A 79 -12.01 0.27 -3.96
C LYS A 79 -10.93 1.21 -4.50
N TYR A 80 -10.46 2.16 -3.70
CA TYR A 80 -9.37 3.06 -4.12
C TYR A 80 -8.08 2.33 -4.44
N TYR A 81 -7.72 1.33 -3.65
CA TYR A 81 -6.56 0.49 -3.93
C TYR A 81 -6.71 -0.25 -5.27
N LEU A 82 -7.87 -0.86 -5.54
CA LEU A 82 -8.15 -1.54 -6.82
C LEU A 82 -8.15 -0.56 -8.00
N GLU A 83 -8.71 0.63 -7.83
CA GLU A 83 -8.65 1.69 -8.84
C GLU A 83 -7.21 2.12 -9.14
N LEU A 84 -6.39 2.28 -8.10
CA LEU A 84 -4.97 2.61 -8.25
C LEU A 84 -4.23 1.50 -9.01
N LEU A 85 -4.48 0.22 -8.67
CA LEU A 85 -3.91 -0.92 -9.38
C LEU A 85 -4.36 -1.00 -10.85
N ASN A 86 -5.64 -0.77 -11.12
CA ASN A 86 -6.18 -0.75 -12.48
C ASN A 86 -5.60 0.41 -13.32
N ASN A 87 -5.26 1.53 -12.67
CA ASN A 87 -4.57 2.65 -13.32
C ASN A 87 -3.07 2.41 -13.54
N ILE A 88 -2.48 1.34 -12.98
CA ILE A 88 -1.14 0.88 -13.35
C ILE A 88 -1.25 0.29 -14.76
N THR A 89 -1.21 1.16 -15.75
CA THR A 89 -1.06 0.77 -17.15
C THR A 89 0.19 -0.13 -17.27
N PRO A 90 0.19 -1.19 -18.08
CA PRO A 90 1.36 -2.08 -18.25
C PRO A 90 2.60 -1.39 -18.86
N LYS A 91 2.60 -0.06 -19.01
CA LYS A 91 3.68 0.74 -19.58
C LYS A 91 4.90 0.91 -18.66
N ARG A 92 4.86 0.36 -17.44
CA ARG A 92 5.97 0.46 -16.48
C ARG A 92 6.61 -0.89 -16.10
N TYR A 93 6.31 -1.95 -16.84
CA TYR A 93 7.10 -3.17 -16.74
C TYR A 93 8.31 -3.05 -17.67
N PHE A 94 9.49 -3.00 -17.06
CA PHE A 94 10.77 -3.35 -17.67
C PHE A 94 11.36 -2.42 -18.74
N THR A 95 12.21 -1.50 -18.29
CA THR A 95 13.38 -1.07 -19.08
C THR A 95 14.61 -1.24 -18.20
N GLY A 96 15.14 -2.47 -18.11
CA GLY A 96 16.30 -2.72 -17.25
C GLY A 96 16.98 -4.09 -17.30
N CYS A 97 16.28 -5.20 -17.59
CA CYS A 97 16.88 -6.54 -17.45
C CYS A 97 17.07 -7.35 -18.75
N PHE A 98 17.32 -6.69 -19.88
CA PHE A 98 17.83 -7.36 -21.08
C PHE A 98 19.07 -6.65 -21.63
N ARG A 99 20.20 -6.69 -20.89
CA ARG A 99 21.52 -6.72 -21.55
C ARG A 99 21.89 -8.18 -21.74
N SER A 100 21.55 -8.70 -22.92
CA SER A 100 22.01 -10.00 -23.38
C SER A 100 23.54 -9.95 -23.54
N ASN A 101 24.27 -10.54 -22.59
CA ASN A 101 25.64 -10.96 -22.83
C ASN A 101 25.60 -12.19 -23.75
N ARG A 102 25.45 -11.99 -25.06
CA ARG A 102 25.97 -12.93 -26.05
C ARG A 102 27.43 -12.58 -26.33
N THR A 103 28.32 -13.03 -25.45
CA THR A 103 29.70 -13.32 -25.84
C THR A 103 29.77 -14.81 -26.16
N SER A 104 29.75 -15.13 -27.44
CA SER A 104 30.19 -16.43 -27.96
C SER A 104 30.78 -16.24 -29.34
N LYS A 105 32.11 -16.35 -29.37
CA LYS A 105 32.95 -16.86 -30.46
C LYS A 105 32.90 -16.13 -31.82
N GLN A 106 33.99 -15.43 -32.12
CA GLN A 106 34.93 -15.89 -33.15
C GLN A 106 36.36 -15.72 -32.62
#